data_AF-A0A918PB30-F1
#
_entry.id   AF-A0A918PB30-F1
#
_cell.length_a   1.000
_cell.length_b   1.000
_cell.length_c   1.000
_cell.angle_alpha   90.00
_cell.angle_beta   90.00
_cell.angle_gamma   90.00
#
_symmetry.space_group_name_H-M   'P 1'
#
loop_
_entity.id
_entity.type
_entity.pdbx_description
1 polymer ?
#
loop_
_entity_poly.entity_id
_entity_poly.type
_entity_poly.pdbx_seq_one_letter_code
_entity_poly.pdbx_strand_id
1 'polypeptide(L)'
;MSAPRISCVDSGQALLGEGPYWDAGRGVLWWVDIRRGRLKRHMPQANRNESWPIADMLTCAIPLPGAATLIAATRRELVTIALGAPPQLQPPIATLCEFPGNIRFNDAKLDPGGRLWIGTMDDAEQDTCGRWFRYDPASGARTEIAAGFGITNGPAFDPANNHVYLTDSAIRRIYRGTFSRSTAAAILPPGAISNPIRVSPTE
;
A
#
# COMPACT_ATOMS: atom_id res chain seq x y z
N MET A 1 -2.23 -32.44 -9.79
CA MET A 1 -2.89 -31.14 -9.53
C MET A 1 -3.39 -30.62 -10.88
N SER A 2 -4.64 -30.16 -10.98
CA SER A 2 -5.12 -29.49 -12.19
C SER A 2 -4.41 -28.15 -12.36
N ALA A 3 -4.23 -27.71 -13.60
CA ALA A 3 -3.68 -26.38 -13.88
C ALA A 3 -4.57 -25.29 -13.25
N PRO A 4 -3.99 -24.19 -12.74
CA PRO A 4 -4.78 -23.07 -12.24
C PRO A 4 -5.61 -22.48 -13.37
N ARG A 5 -6.87 -22.16 -13.08
CA ARG A 5 -7.75 -21.45 -14.02
C ARG A 5 -7.51 -19.94 -13.89
N ILE A 6 -7.23 -19.28 -15.00
CA ILE A 6 -7.06 -17.83 -15.08
C ILE A 6 -8.24 -17.23 -15.85
N SER A 7 -8.85 -16.18 -15.30
CA SER A 7 -9.95 -15.46 -15.94
C SER A 7 -9.92 -13.98 -15.57
N CYS A 8 -10.32 -13.12 -16.52
CA CYS A 8 -10.48 -11.69 -16.28
C CYS A 8 -11.83 -11.42 -15.58
N VAL A 9 -11.79 -10.75 -14.42
CA VAL A 9 -12.99 -10.41 -13.63
C VAL A 9 -13.40 -8.93 -13.74
N ASP A 10 -12.48 -8.07 -14.19
CA ASP A 10 -12.75 -6.69 -14.59
C ASP A 10 -11.84 -6.37 -15.78
N SER A 11 -12.42 -6.20 -16.96
CA SER A 11 -11.69 -5.75 -18.16
C SER A 11 -11.49 -4.24 -18.19
N GLY A 12 -11.93 -3.53 -17.14
CA GLY A 12 -12.20 -2.10 -17.01
C GLY A 12 -11.02 -1.13 -17.16
N GLN A 13 -10.07 -1.46 -18.03
CA GLN A 13 -9.10 -0.57 -18.67
C GLN A 13 -8.44 0.42 -17.72
N ALA A 14 -8.11 -0.01 -16.50
CA ALA A 14 -7.42 0.85 -15.55
C ALA A 14 -6.10 1.34 -16.16
N LEU A 15 -5.78 2.61 -15.96
CA LEU A 15 -4.51 3.14 -16.45
C LEU A 15 -3.35 2.60 -15.62
N LEU A 16 -3.53 2.52 -14.30
CA LEU A 16 -2.61 1.84 -13.40
C LEU A 16 -3.40 1.18 -12.26
N GLY A 17 -3.82 -0.06 -12.47
CA GLY A 17 -4.55 -0.85 -11.48
C GLY A 17 -3.63 -1.44 -10.43
N GLU A 18 -3.83 -1.07 -9.16
CA GLU A 18 -2.91 -1.41 -8.06
C GLU A 18 -3.63 -1.65 -6.73
N GLY A 19 -2.86 -2.10 -5.74
CA GLY A 19 -3.29 -2.21 -4.34
C GLY A 19 -4.51 -3.12 -4.10
N PRO A 20 -4.57 -4.35 -4.67
CA PRO A 20 -5.69 -5.25 -4.44
C PRO A 20 -5.77 -5.67 -2.98
N TYR A 21 -6.97 -5.53 -2.39
CA TYR A 21 -7.26 -5.93 -1.03
C TYR A 21 -8.59 -6.68 -0.92
N TRP A 22 -8.55 -7.91 -0.42
CA TRP A 22 -9.74 -8.71 -0.17
C TRP A 22 -10.36 -8.38 1.20
N ASP A 23 -11.55 -7.78 1.17
CA ASP A 23 -12.36 -7.54 2.37
C ASP A 23 -13.30 -8.72 2.59
N ALA A 24 -12.83 -9.71 3.37
CA ALA A 24 -13.59 -10.92 3.66
C ALA A 24 -14.92 -10.64 4.38
N GLY A 25 -14.99 -9.60 5.22
CA GLY A 25 -16.20 -9.24 5.94
C GLY A 25 -17.31 -8.73 5.02
N ARG A 26 -16.94 -8.08 3.91
CA ARG A 26 -17.88 -7.61 2.88
C ARG A 26 -18.00 -8.53 1.67
N GLY A 27 -17.09 -9.49 1.51
CA GLY A 27 -17.01 -10.36 0.34
C GLY A 27 -16.66 -9.61 -0.95
N VAL A 28 -15.80 -8.57 -0.86
CA VAL A 28 -15.44 -7.73 -2.01
C VAL A 28 -13.93 -7.54 -2.13
N LEU A 29 -13.46 -7.34 -3.36
CA LEU A 29 -12.10 -6.92 -3.66
C LEU A 29 -12.08 -5.41 -3.88
N TRP A 30 -11.35 -4.69 -3.03
CA TRP A 30 -10.99 -3.28 -3.23
C TRP A 30 -9.69 -3.19 -4.01
N TRP A 31 -9.57 -2.17 -4.85
CA TRP A 31 -8.33 -1.81 -5.54
C TRP A 31 -8.44 -0.38 -6.07
N VAL A 32 -7.37 0.15 -6.67
CA VAL A 32 -7.34 1.54 -7.15
C VAL A 32 -6.87 1.62 -8.60
N ASP A 33 -7.36 2.61 -9.35
CA ASP A 33 -6.70 3.10 -10.57
C ASP A 33 -5.92 4.36 -10.19
N ILE A 34 -4.61 4.22 -9.96
CA ILE A 34 -3.78 5.27 -9.35
C ILE A 34 -3.84 6.55 -10.16
N ARG A 35 -3.58 6.44 -11.47
CA ARG A 35 -3.41 7.59 -12.36
C ARG A 35 -4.73 8.30 -12.67
N ARG A 36 -5.86 7.62 -12.50
CA ARG A 36 -7.21 8.22 -12.63
C ARG A 36 -7.86 8.55 -11.29
N GLY A 37 -7.17 8.28 -10.18
CA GLY A 37 -7.64 8.49 -8.81
C GLY A 37 -9.00 7.86 -8.51
N ARG A 38 -9.19 6.61 -8.94
CA ARG A 38 -10.46 5.89 -8.78
C ARG A 38 -10.36 4.80 -7.74
N LEU A 39 -11.35 4.75 -6.84
CA LEU A 39 -11.60 3.57 -6.02
C LEU A 39 -12.38 2.56 -6.87
N LYS A 40 -11.96 1.31 -6.82
CA LYS A 40 -12.55 0.20 -7.55
C LYS A 40 -13.02 -0.87 -6.58
N ARG A 41 -14.17 -1.47 -6.87
CA ARG A 41 -14.74 -2.59 -6.12
C ARG A 41 -15.18 -3.67 -7.08
N HIS A 42 -14.71 -4.89 -6.86
CA HIS A 42 -15.24 -6.09 -7.49
C HIS A 42 -16.01 -6.93 -6.47
N MET A 43 -17.23 -7.35 -6.84
CA MET A 43 -18.12 -8.20 -6.05
C MET A 43 -18.25 -9.55 -6.77
N PRO A 44 -17.47 -10.59 -6.38
CA PRO A 44 -17.45 -11.86 -7.10
C PRO A 44 -18.82 -12.56 -7.15
N GLN A 45 -19.57 -12.52 -6.05
CA GLN A 45 -20.89 -13.17 -5.97
C GLN A 45 -21.92 -12.59 -6.95
N ALA A 46 -21.84 -11.28 -7.19
CA ALA A 46 -22.73 -10.58 -8.12
C ALA A 46 -22.11 -10.42 -9.53
N ASN A 47 -20.88 -10.88 -9.73
CA ASN A 47 -20.05 -10.59 -10.89
C ASN A 47 -20.12 -9.11 -11.34
N ARG A 48 -19.98 -8.21 -10.36
CA ARG A 48 -20.22 -6.78 -10.56
C ARG A 48 -18.99 -5.97 -10.20
N ASN A 49 -18.68 -5.00 -11.06
CA ASN A 49 -17.61 -4.02 -10.84
C ASN A 49 -18.22 -2.64 -10.63
N GLU A 50 -17.67 -1.89 -9.69
CA GLU A 50 -17.98 -0.49 -9.47
C GLU A 50 -16.71 0.34 -9.46
N SER A 51 -16.87 1.62 -9.76
CA SER A 51 -15.76 2.55 -9.84
C SER A 51 -16.21 3.96 -9.54
N TRP A 52 -15.54 4.62 -8.61
CA TRP A 52 -15.84 5.99 -8.21
C TRP A 52 -14.60 6.87 -8.37
N PRO A 53 -14.72 8.06 -8.99
CA PRO A 53 -13.67 9.06 -8.88
C PRO A 53 -13.60 9.54 -7.43
N ILE A 54 -12.39 9.56 -6.86
CA ILE A 54 -12.17 9.95 -5.46
C ILE A 54 -11.28 11.18 -5.38
N ALA A 55 -10.23 11.25 -6.20
CA ALA A 55 -9.25 12.32 -6.23
C ALA A 55 -8.58 12.36 -7.62
N ASP A 56 -7.62 13.26 -7.81
CA ASP A 56 -6.77 13.27 -9.01
C ASP A 56 -5.82 12.06 -9.06
N MET A 57 -5.47 11.53 -7.90
CA MET A 57 -4.63 10.34 -7.75
C MET A 57 -4.97 9.64 -6.42
N LEU A 58 -5.06 8.31 -6.46
CA LEU A 58 -5.39 7.46 -5.31
C LEU A 58 -4.46 6.25 -5.32
N THR A 59 -3.48 6.23 -4.42
CA THR A 59 -2.34 5.29 -4.48
C THR A 59 -2.62 3.99 -3.75
N CYS A 60 -3.46 4.04 -2.71
CA CYS A 60 -3.96 2.87 -2.00
C CYS A 60 -5.34 3.14 -1.37
N ALA A 61 -6.09 2.07 -1.09
CA ALA A 61 -7.31 2.12 -0.29
C ALA A 61 -7.51 0.77 0.42
N ILE A 62 -7.39 0.77 1.74
CA ILE A 62 -7.34 -0.45 2.55
C ILE A 62 -8.46 -0.39 3.61
N PRO A 63 -9.35 -1.38 3.70
CA PRO A 63 -10.39 -1.40 4.72
C PRO A 63 -9.77 -1.53 6.11
N LEU A 64 -10.24 -0.69 7.02
CA LEU A 64 -9.94 -0.86 8.44
C LEU A 64 -10.91 -1.93 8.99
N PRO A 65 -10.41 -2.96 9.72
CA PRO A 65 -11.26 -4.02 10.25
C PRO A 65 -12.43 -3.47 11.09
N GLY A 66 -13.66 -3.89 10.75
CA GLY A 66 -14.88 -3.46 11.45
C GLY A 66 -15.32 -2.01 11.22
N ALA A 67 -14.57 -1.21 10.44
CA ALA A 67 -14.90 0.19 10.20
C ALA A 67 -15.75 0.37 8.93
N ALA A 68 -16.55 1.44 8.89
CA ALA A 68 -17.22 1.93 7.68
C ALA A 68 -16.31 2.87 6.85
N THR A 69 -15.00 2.72 6.97
CA THR A 69 -14.01 3.57 6.31
C THR A 69 -12.86 2.73 5.74
N LEU A 70 -12.24 3.25 4.68
CA LEU A 70 -10.95 2.79 4.18
C LEU A 70 -9.88 3.80 4.61
N ILE A 71 -8.72 3.33 5.08
CA ILE A 71 -7.53 4.18 5.11
C ILE A 71 -6.95 4.23 3.69
N ALA A 72 -6.58 5.41 3.23
CA ALA A 72 -6.17 5.63 1.85
C ALA A 72 -5.11 6.71 1.76
N ALA A 73 -4.47 6.80 0.60
CA ALA A 73 -3.53 7.86 0.30
C ALA A 73 -3.80 8.46 -1.08
N THR A 74 -3.86 9.78 -1.15
CA THR A 74 -3.84 10.51 -2.43
C THR A 74 -2.39 10.61 -2.93
N ARG A 75 -2.09 11.57 -3.82
CA ARG A 75 -0.71 11.88 -4.19
C ARG A 75 0.16 12.21 -2.96
N ARG A 76 -0.36 13.01 -2.02
CA ARG A 76 0.43 13.63 -0.93
C ARG A 76 -0.25 13.63 0.43
N GLU A 77 -1.47 13.12 0.52
CA GLU A 77 -2.25 13.20 1.75
C GLU A 77 -2.61 11.79 2.20
N LEU A 78 -2.39 11.53 3.48
CA LEU A 78 -2.98 10.38 4.14
C LEU A 78 -4.40 10.76 4.54
N VAL A 79 -5.38 9.97 4.12
CA VAL A 79 -6.81 10.30 4.17
C VAL A 79 -7.61 9.07 4.61
N THR A 80 -8.91 9.26 4.79
CA THR A 80 -9.86 8.14 4.83
C THR A 80 -10.93 8.31 3.76
N ILE A 81 -11.54 7.20 3.35
CA ILE A 81 -12.72 7.19 2.49
C ILE A 81 -13.86 6.62 3.31
N ALA A 82 -14.89 7.43 3.57
CA ALA A 82 -16.13 6.96 4.16
C ALA A 82 -16.87 6.08 3.14
N LEU A 83 -17.23 4.86 3.55
CA LEU A 83 -18.00 3.94 2.73
C LEU A 83 -19.49 4.33 2.82
N GLY A 84 -20.01 4.84 1.71
CA GLY A 84 -21.42 5.19 1.53
C GLY A 84 -21.87 4.87 0.09
N ALA A 85 -23.04 5.37 -0.29
CA ALA A 85 -23.54 5.30 -1.66
C ALA A 85 -23.73 6.73 -2.19
N PRO A 86 -22.68 7.40 -2.71
CA PRO A 86 -21.33 6.89 -3.03
C PRO A 86 -20.29 7.00 -1.89
N PRO A 87 -19.12 6.35 -2.00
CA PRO A 87 -17.98 6.59 -1.11
C PRO A 87 -17.48 8.03 -1.18
N GLN A 88 -16.98 8.57 -0.06
CA GLN A 88 -16.57 9.97 0.03
C GLN A 88 -15.19 10.13 0.67
N LEU A 89 -14.31 10.85 -0.01
CA LEU A 89 -13.02 11.27 0.54
C LEU A 89 -13.23 12.19 1.74
N GLN A 90 -12.51 11.92 2.82
CA GLN A 90 -12.51 12.75 4.03
C GLN A 90 -11.26 13.63 4.07
N PRO A 91 -11.25 14.68 4.91
CA PRO A 91 -10.06 15.51 5.10
C PRO A 91 -8.81 14.69 5.50
N PRO A 92 -7.59 15.20 5.21
CA PRO A 92 -6.35 14.54 5.58
C PRO A 92 -6.26 14.25 7.08
N ILE A 93 -5.79 13.05 7.42
CA ILE A 93 -5.66 12.58 8.81
C ILE A 93 -4.25 12.73 9.36
N ALA A 94 -3.24 12.86 8.49
CA ALA A 94 -1.86 13.07 8.89
C ALA A 94 -0.97 13.54 7.74
N THR A 95 0.05 14.32 8.09
CA THR A 95 1.22 14.58 7.23
C THR A 95 2.35 13.64 7.66
N LEU A 96 2.81 12.77 6.75
CA LEU A 96 3.91 11.82 7.02
C LEU A 96 5.28 12.40 6.68
N CYS A 97 5.35 13.25 5.66
CA CYS A 97 6.55 13.96 5.27
C CYS A 97 6.20 15.22 4.46
N GLU A 98 7.19 16.05 4.22
CA GLU A 98 7.13 17.03 3.14
C GLU A 98 7.23 16.31 1.79
N PHE A 99 6.59 16.88 0.76
CA PHE A 99 6.60 16.36 -0.61
C PHE A 99 7.29 17.37 -1.54
N PRO A 100 8.62 17.53 -1.45
CA PRO A 100 9.35 18.38 -2.37
C PRO A 100 9.23 17.85 -3.81
N GLY A 101 9.20 18.77 -4.78
CA GLY A 101 9.23 18.42 -6.20
C GLY A 101 8.08 17.51 -6.61
N ASN A 102 8.42 16.33 -7.12
CA ASN A 102 7.49 15.38 -7.74
C ASN A 102 7.24 14.11 -6.91
N ILE A 103 7.51 14.17 -5.59
CA ILE A 103 7.27 13.03 -4.70
C ILE A 103 5.77 12.76 -4.55
N ARG A 104 5.41 11.48 -4.52
CA ARG A 104 4.08 10.97 -4.18
C ARG A 104 4.14 9.74 -3.28
N PHE A 105 3.03 9.41 -2.64
CA PHE A 105 2.80 8.08 -2.10
C PHE A 105 2.75 7.02 -3.21
N ASN A 106 3.04 5.78 -2.87
CA ASN A 106 2.94 4.62 -3.75
C ASN A 106 2.18 3.48 -3.05
N ASP A 107 2.82 2.35 -2.81
CA ASP A 107 2.16 1.18 -2.24
C ASP A 107 2.06 1.29 -0.71
N ALA A 108 1.03 0.64 -0.16
CA ALA A 108 0.79 0.59 1.27
C ALA A 108 0.13 -0.72 1.70
N LYS A 109 0.39 -1.11 2.96
CA LYS A 109 -0.28 -2.25 3.59
C LYS A 109 -0.44 -2.05 5.09
N LEU A 110 -1.51 -2.60 5.65
CA LEU A 110 -1.64 -2.75 7.10
C LEU A 110 -0.81 -3.94 7.58
N ASP A 111 -0.06 -3.75 8.65
CA ASP A 111 0.54 -4.88 9.37
C ASP A 111 -0.52 -5.63 10.20
N PRO A 112 -0.20 -6.81 10.76
CA PRO A 112 -1.14 -7.58 11.57
C PRO A 112 -1.67 -6.86 12.82
N GLY A 113 -1.04 -5.77 13.26
CA GLY A 113 -1.50 -4.91 14.34
C GLY A 113 -2.34 -3.72 13.87
N GLY A 114 -2.68 -3.64 12.58
CA GLY A 114 -3.52 -2.57 12.02
C GLY A 114 -2.78 -1.26 11.75
N ARG A 115 -1.45 -1.26 11.79
CA ARG A 115 -0.65 -0.06 11.49
C ARG A 115 -0.37 0.01 10.00
N LEU A 116 -0.51 1.19 9.41
CA LEU A 116 -0.24 1.42 7.99
C LEU A 116 1.25 1.53 7.75
N TRP A 117 1.76 0.79 6.78
CA TRP A 117 3.08 0.93 6.23
C TRP A 117 2.95 1.42 4.80
N ILE A 118 3.58 2.54 4.48
CA ILE A 118 3.37 3.25 3.22
C ILE A 118 4.68 3.84 2.71
N GLY A 119 4.91 3.67 1.41
CA GLY A 119 6.09 4.16 0.72
C GLY A 119 5.82 5.42 -0.08
N THR A 120 6.87 6.21 -0.32
CA THR A 120 6.89 7.29 -1.31
C THR A 120 7.88 6.98 -2.43
N MET A 121 7.75 7.72 -3.53
CA MET A 121 8.64 7.68 -4.69
C MET A 121 8.60 9.01 -5.44
N ASP A 122 9.59 9.25 -6.31
CA ASP A 122 9.46 10.24 -7.38
C ASP A 122 8.44 9.76 -8.42
N ASP A 123 7.43 10.57 -8.72
CA ASP A 123 6.39 10.22 -9.71
C ASP A 123 6.92 10.09 -11.14
N ALA A 124 8.10 10.67 -11.42
CA ALA A 124 8.80 10.55 -12.70
C ALA A 124 9.81 9.39 -12.73
N GLU A 125 10.03 8.71 -11.60
CA GLU A 125 10.93 7.57 -11.45
C GLU A 125 12.41 7.88 -11.79
N GLN A 126 12.84 9.12 -11.56
CA GLN A 126 14.20 9.59 -11.88
C GLN A 126 15.11 9.61 -10.65
N ASP A 127 14.56 9.98 -9.49
CA ASP A 127 15.33 10.19 -8.28
C ASP A 127 15.14 9.10 -7.21
N THR A 128 16.21 8.83 -6.47
CA THR A 128 16.21 7.93 -5.30
C THR A 128 15.82 8.70 -4.03
N CYS A 129 14.61 9.25 -4.02
CA CYS A 129 14.09 10.09 -2.92
C CYS A 129 12.94 9.42 -2.13
N GLY A 130 12.61 8.17 -2.48
CA GLY A 130 11.59 7.38 -1.82
C GLY A 130 11.93 7.10 -0.36
N ARG A 131 10.92 7.21 0.48
CA ARG A 131 10.97 6.99 1.93
C ARG A 131 9.87 6.00 2.31
N TRP A 132 10.06 5.30 3.41
CA TRP A 132 9.12 4.30 3.88
C TRP A 132 8.72 4.62 5.31
N PHE A 133 7.41 4.72 5.53
CA PHE A 133 6.83 5.20 6.77
C PHE A 133 5.92 4.16 7.39
N ARG A 134 5.75 4.27 8.70
CA ARG A 134 4.67 3.63 9.43
C ARG A 134 3.81 4.69 10.12
N TYR A 135 2.50 4.57 9.95
CA TYR A 135 1.47 5.32 10.65
C TYR A 135 0.63 4.39 11.52
N ASP A 136 0.40 4.78 12.76
CA ASP A 136 -0.48 4.07 13.69
C ASP A 136 -1.81 4.84 13.81
N PRO A 137 -2.93 4.33 13.26
CA PRO A 137 -4.23 4.98 13.34
C PRO A 137 -4.76 5.13 14.78
N ALA A 138 -4.34 4.26 15.71
CA ALA A 138 -4.83 4.27 17.09
C ALA A 138 -4.19 5.40 17.93
N SER A 139 -2.90 5.65 17.73
CA SER A 139 -2.13 6.65 18.48
C SER A 139 -1.83 7.93 17.69
N GLY A 140 -2.01 7.92 16.37
CA GLY A 140 -1.54 8.96 15.47
C GLY A 140 -0.02 9.00 15.30
N ALA A 141 0.71 8.01 15.84
CA ALA A 141 2.16 7.97 15.76
C ALA A 141 2.64 7.79 14.32
N ARG A 142 3.68 8.55 13.95
CA ARG A 142 4.28 8.57 12.62
C ARG A 142 5.77 8.27 12.77
N THR A 143 6.27 7.31 12.01
CA THR A 143 7.67 6.91 12.07
C THR A 143 8.20 6.73 10.66
N GLU A 144 9.27 7.42 10.30
CA GLU A 144 10.07 7.06 9.15
C GLU A 144 10.92 5.84 9.50
N ILE A 145 10.83 4.81 8.66
CA ILE A 145 11.52 3.54 8.87
C ILE A 145 12.81 3.48 8.06
N ALA A 146 12.79 3.97 6.82
CA ALA A 146 13.96 4.07 5.96
C ALA A 146 13.75 5.08 4.82
N ALA A 147 14.85 5.46 4.18
CA ALA A 147 14.91 6.35 3.03
C ALA A 147 15.90 5.82 1.99
N GLY A 148 15.94 6.48 0.83
CA GLY A 148 16.89 6.15 -0.24
C GLY A 148 16.40 5.05 -1.16
N PHE A 149 15.08 5.01 -1.42
CA PHE A 149 14.46 4.10 -2.38
C PHE A 149 14.15 4.82 -3.69
N GLY A 150 14.19 4.10 -4.81
CA GLY A 150 13.66 4.62 -6.08
C GLY A 150 12.14 4.48 -6.13
N ILE A 151 11.65 3.24 -6.04
CA ILE A 151 10.21 2.92 -6.14
C ILE A 151 9.82 1.91 -5.06
N THR A 152 9.17 2.39 -4.00
CA THR A 152 8.73 1.57 -2.86
C THR A 152 7.47 0.78 -3.17
N ASN A 153 7.55 -0.55 -3.16
CA ASN A 153 6.43 -1.47 -3.35
C ASN A 153 6.33 -2.49 -2.21
N GLY A 154 5.13 -2.99 -1.94
CA GLY A 154 4.79 -3.78 -0.77
C GLY A 154 4.33 -2.89 0.41
N PRO A 155 4.43 -3.37 1.67
CA PRO A 155 5.16 -4.56 2.11
C PRO A 155 4.38 -5.88 2.10
N ALA A 156 5.09 -6.99 2.32
CA ALA A 156 4.51 -8.25 2.77
C ALA A 156 4.97 -8.58 4.19
N PHE A 157 4.11 -9.21 4.99
CA PHE A 157 4.40 -9.55 6.38
C PHE A 157 4.38 -11.07 6.57
N ASP A 158 5.42 -11.57 7.22
CA ASP A 158 5.46 -12.90 7.80
C ASP A 158 5.43 -12.76 9.32
N PRO A 159 4.23 -12.79 9.92
CA PRO A 159 4.09 -12.62 11.36
C PRO A 159 4.62 -13.77 12.19
N ALA A 160 4.73 -14.98 11.63
CA ALA A 160 5.21 -16.12 12.40
C ALA A 160 6.70 -15.95 12.74
N ASN A 161 7.45 -15.33 11.83
CA ASN A 161 8.89 -15.11 11.97
C ASN A 161 9.27 -13.65 12.23
N ASN A 162 8.29 -12.77 12.49
CA ASN A 162 8.50 -11.33 12.71
C ASN A 162 9.25 -10.66 11.55
N HIS A 163 8.95 -11.05 10.30
CA HIS A 163 9.59 -10.50 9.12
C HIS A 163 8.67 -9.58 8.33
N VAL A 164 9.26 -8.52 7.78
CA VAL A 164 8.63 -7.63 6.81
C VAL A 164 9.49 -7.58 5.56
N TYR A 165 8.85 -7.58 4.39
CA TYR A 165 9.51 -7.54 3.11
C TYR A 165 9.09 -6.27 2.37
N LEU A 166 10.07 -5.54 1.84
CA LEU A 166 9.87 -4.32 1.05
C LEU A 166 10.59 -4.49 -0.28
N THR A 167 9.99 -4.02 -1.37
CA THR A 167 10.60 -4.03 -2.70
C THR A 167 11.00 -2.61 -3.09
N ASP A 168 12.24 -2.42 -3.54
CA ASP A 168 12.62 -1.28 -4.36
C ASP A 168 12.67 -1.72 -5.82
N SER A 169 11.68 -1.28 -6.59
CA SER A 169 11.50 -1.74 -7.97
C SER A 169 12.50 -1.10 -8.92
N ALA A 170 12.98 0.11 -8.62
CA ALA A 170 13.95 0.82 -9.46
C ALA A 170 15.27 0.03 -9.58
N ILE A 171 15.65 -0.66 -8.51
CA ILE A 171 16.88 -1.47 -8.45
C ILE A 171 16.60 -2.98 -8.36
N ARG A 172 15.33 -3.39 -8.54
CA ARG A 172 14.87 -4.79 -8.54
C ARG A 172 15.31 -5.59 -7.31
N ARG A 173 15.17 -4.99 -6.12
CA ARG A 173 15.65 -5.58 -4.87
C ARG A 173 14.53 -5.76 -3.86
N ILE A 174 14.48 -6.94 -3.24
CA ILE A 174 13.64 -7.22 -2.08
C ILE A 174 14.53 -7.16 -0.84
N TYR A 175 14.11 -6.36 0.12
CA TYR A 175 14.69 -6.22 1.44
C TYR A 175 13.88 -7.03 2.44
N ARG A 176 14.55 -7.58 3.46
CA ARG A 176 13.91 -8.20 4.62
C ARG A 176 14.31 -7.42 5.87
N GLY A 177 13.31 -7.00 6.62
CA GLY A 177 13.45 -6.41 7.94
C GLY A 177 12.76 -7.24 9.01
N THR A 178 12.93 -6.82 10.26
CA THR A 178 12.16 -7.34 11.41
C THR A 178 11.05 -6.36 11.78
N PHE A 179 9.89 -6.87 12.16
CA PHE A 179 8.81 -6.06 12.73
C PHE A 179 8.29 -6.67 14.04
N SER A 180 7.88 -5.81 14.97
CA SER A 180 7.28 -6.23 16.23
C SER A 180 5.78 -6.02 16.21
N ARG A 181 5.03 -7.02 16.69
CA ARG A 181 3.58 -6.93 16.92
C ARG A 181 3.22 -6.15 18.19
N SER A 182 4.09 -6.19 19.21
CA SER A 182 3.80 -5.66 20.55
C SER A 182 4.21 -4.20 20.74
N THR A 183 5.13 -3.70 19.92
CA THR A 183 5.62 -2.33 20.03
C THR A 183 5.25 -1.56 18.76
N ALA A 184 4.91 -0.27 18.89
CA ALA A 184 5.34 0.74 17.92
C ALA A 184 6.87 0.59 17.69
N ALA A 185 7.63 1.36 16.95
CA ALA A 185 9.00 0.96 16.51
C ALA A 185 9.08 -0.40 15.73
N ALA A 186 9.20 -0.28 14.42
CA ALA A 186 9.92 -1.28 13.66
C ALA A 186 11.37 -0.81 13.61
N ILE A 187 12.30 -1.73 13.78
CA ILE A 187 13.72 -1.45 13.66
C ILE A 187 14.16 -2.15 12.39
N LEU A 188 14.30 -1.39 11.30
CA LEU A 188 15.35 -1.72 10.36
C LEU A 188 16.66 -1.37 11.08
N PRO A 189 17.63 -2.29 11.23
CA PRO A 189 18.91 -1.91 11.80
C PRO A 189 19.51 -0.76 10.98
N PRO A 190 20.23 0.19 11.63
CA PRO A 190 21.06 1.15 10.90
C PRO A 190 21.94 0.37 9.90
N GLY A 191 21.81 0.63 8.60
CA GLY A 191 22.53 -0.14 7.57
C GLY A 191 21.84 -1.43 7.07
N ALA A 192 20.52 -1.57 7.21
CA ALA A 192 19.72 -2.64 6.58
C ALA A 192 19.81 -2.69 5.03
N ILE A 193 20.54 -1.74 4.44
CA ILE A 193 21.01 -1.76 3.04
C ILE A 193 21.97 -2.95 2.77
N SER A 194 22.51 -3.62 3.79
CA SER A 194 23.66 -4.52 3.63
C SER A 194 23.37 -5.97 3.22
N ASN A 195 22.14 -6.48 3.25
CA ASN A 195 21.87 -7.84 2.77
C ASN A 195 20.64 -7.91 1.85
N PRO A 196 20.80 -7.60 0.54
CA PRO A 196 19.82 -8.06 -0.44
C PRO A 196 19.56 -9.55 -0.26
N ILE A 197 18.29 -9.97 -0.33
CA ILE A 197 18.02 -11.38 -0.62
C ILE A 197 18.58 -11.62 -2.02
N ARG A 198 19.75 -12.26 -2.12
CA ARG A 198 20.15 -12.89 -3.39
C ARG A 198 19.16 -14.01 -3.61
N VAL A 199 18.20 -13.78 -4.52
CA VAL A 199 17.50 -14.88 -5.14
C VAL A 199 18.55 -15.53 -6.04
N SER A 200 19.21 -16.57 -5.53
CA SER A 200 19.96 -17.48 -6.40
C SER A 200 18.99 -17.97 -7.46
N PRO A 201 19.31 -17.86 -8.77
CA PRO A 201 18.51 -18.51 -9.78
C PRO A 201 18.54 -20.00 -9.43
N THR A 202 17.41 -20.54 -9.01
CA THR A 202 17.26 -21.98 -8.82
C THR A 202 17.46 -22.65 -10.17
N GLU A 203 18.42 -23.58 -10.20
CA GLU A 203 18.56 -24.64 -11.21
C GLU A 203 17.24 -25.41 -11.42
#